data_AF-A0A1C3W399-F1
#
_entry.id   AF-A0A1C3W399-F1
#
_cell.length_a   1.000
_cell.length_b   1.000
_cell.length_c   1.000
_cell.angle_alpha   90.00
_cell.angle_beta   90.00
_cell.angle_gamma   90.00
#
_symmetry.space_group_name_H-M   'P 1'
#
loop_
_entity.id
_entity.type
_entity.pdbx_description
1 polymer ?
#
loop_
_entity_poly.entity_id
_entity_poly.type
_entity_poly.pdbx_seq_one_letter_code
_entity_poly.pdbx_strand_id
1 'polypeptide(L)'
;MIRKHTPHARRVAFETGPLSTWFCHALTAEGIPAICIEARHAQKVLSETLNKTDANDGDGLAQPAEAGFYKTVRIEAFDSMPTRMLVRAHNQLLSLSFQMGPFAEGGEIPPLARLDRMRRS
;
A
#
# COMPACT_ATOMS: atom_id res chain seq x y z
N MET A 1 6.08 -17.53 -10.48
CA MET A 1 4.77 -17.24 -11.12
C MET A 1 4.87 -16.17 -12.21
N ILE A 2 5.53 -15.04 -11.98
CA ILE A 2 5.67 -13.96 -12.99
C ILE A 2 6.52 -14.41 -14.19
N ARG A 3 7.70 -15.00 -13.96
CA ARG A 3 8.55 -15.54 -15.04
C ARG A 3 7.87 -16.60 -15.92
N LYS A 4 6.82 -17.26 -15.42
CA LYS A 4 6.04 -18.24 -16.20
C LYS A 4 5.19 -17.56 -17.28
N HIS A 5 4.61 -16.41 -16.96
CA HIS A 5 3.73 -15.66 -17.86
C HIS A 5 4.50 -14.58 -18.63
N THR A 6 5.64 -14.14 -18.09
CA THR A 6 6.44 -13.05 -18.65
C THR A 6 7.93 -13.35 -18.42
N PRO A 7 8.52 -14.30 -19.17
CA PRO A 7 9.90 -14.77 -18.95
C PRO A 7 10.94 -13.66 -19.19
N HIS A 8 10.60 -12.66 -20.01
CA HIS A 8 11.48 -11.56 -20.39
C HIS A 8 11.05 -10.22 -19.79
N ALA A 9 10.31 -10.22 -18.67
CA ALA A 9 9.93 -8.99 -17.98
C ALA A 9 11.18 -8.20 -17.55
N ARG A 10 11.40 -7.03 -18.17
CA ARG A 10 12.54 -6.15 -17.84
C ARG A 10 12.35 -5.44 -16.50
N ARG A 11 11.10 -5.14 -16.15
CA ARG A 11 10.68 -4.44 -14.93
C ARG A 11 9.19 -4.67 -14.71
N VAL A 12 8.74 -4.56 -13.46
CA VAL A 12 7.33 -4.62 -13.07
C VAL A 12 6.96 -3.28 -12.45
N ALA A 13 5.96 -2.60 -13.01
CA ALA A 13 5.41 -1.38 -12.47
C ALA A 13 4.04 -1.65 -11.84
N PHE A 14 3.78 -1.06 -10.68
CA PHE A 14 2.51 -1.17 -9.97
C PHE A 14 2.28 0.07 -9.12
N GLU A 15 1.02 0.36 -8.82
CA GLU A 15 0.67 1.51 -8.00
C GLU A 15 0.91 1.31 -6.50
N THR A 16 0.93 2.43 -5.78
CA THR A 16 1.07 2.43 -4.32
C THR A 16 -0.20 1.92 -3.66
N GLY A 17 -0.05 0.91 -2.82
CA GLY A 17 -1.10 0.33 -2.01
C GLY A 17 -0.53 -0.34 -0.75
N PRO A 18 -1.38 -0.95 0.08
CA PRO A 18 -0.98 -1.52 1.37
C PRO A 18 0.11 -2.60 1.27
N LEU A 19 0.19 -3.30 0.13
CA LEU A 19 1.12 -4.40 -0.11
C LEU A 19 2.34 -4.00 -0.94
N SER A 20 2.45 -2.74 -1.36
CA SER A 20 3.51 -2.30 -2.28
C SER A 20 4.92 -2.53 -1.76
N THR A 21 5.14 -2.35 -0.45
CA THR A 21 6.44 -2.59 0.17
C THR A 21 6.81 -4.08 0.11
N TRP A 22 5.89 -4.97 0.48
CA TRP A 22 6.10 -6.43 0.38
C TRP A 22 6.36 -6.85 -1.07
N PHE A 23 5.54 -6.36 -1.99
CA PHE A 23 5.63 -6.72 -3.40
C PHE A 23 6.94 -6.25 -4.03
N CYS A 24 7.39 -5.03 -3.73
CA CYS A 24 8.66 -4.51 -4.20
C CYS A 24 9.84 -5.36 -3.74
N HIS A 25 9.88 -5.72 -2.45
CA HIS A 25 10.96 -6.53 -1.88
C HIS A 25 10.93 -7.96 -2.41
N ALA A 26 9.76 -8.58 -2.53
CA ALA A 26 9.63 -9.93 -3.07
C ALA A 26 10.09 -10.01 -4.54
N LEU A 27 9.69 -9.06 -5.38
CA LEU A 27 10.13 -9.00 -6.77
C LEU A 27 11.64 -8.76 -6.89
N THR A 28 12.18 -7.87 -6.07
CA THR A 28 13.61 -7.55 -6.06
C THR A 28 14.43 -8.76 -5.61
N ALA A 29 13.96 -9.52 -4.62
CA ALA A 29 14.59 -10.76 -4.17
C ALA A 29 14.60 -11.85 -5.28
N GLU A 30 13.59 -11.87 -6.15
CA GLU A 30 13.50 -12.74 -7.34
C GLU A 30 14.29 -12.20 -8.56
N GLY A 31 15.05 -11.11 -8.37
CA GLY A 31 15.86 -10.47 -9.41
C GLY A 31 15.02 -9.76 -10.48
N ILE A 32 13.79 -9.36 -10.17
CA ILE A 32 12.90 -8.63 -11.07
C ILE A 32 12.84 -7.17 -10.59
N PRO A 33 13.33 -6.19 -11.38
CA PRO A 33 13.26 -4.79 -11.01
C PRO A 33 11.80 -4.34 -10.81
N ALA A 34 11.48 -3.83 -9.63
CA ALA A 34 10.15 -3.39 -9.23
C ALA A 34 10.07 -1.86 -9.12
N ILE A 35 9.00 -1.27 -9.63
CA ILE A 35 8.76 0.18 -9.60
C ILE A 35 7.38 0.43 -9.01
N CYS A 36 7.35 1.08 -7.85
CA CYS A 36 6.12 1.55 -7.25
C CYS A 36 5.83 2.98 -7.70
N ILE A 37 4.64 3.23 -8.25
CA ILE A 37 4.20 4.54 -8.74
C ILE A 37 3.11 5.14 -7.84
N GLU A 38 3.03 6.47 -7.77
CA GLU A 38 2.00 7.14 -6.97
C GLU A 38 0.59 6.84 -7.51
N ALA A 39 -0.27 6.25 -6.68
CA ALA A 39 -1.62 5.82 -7.09
C ALA A 39 -2.48 6.97 -7.63
N ARG A 40 -2.35 8.19 -7.08
CA ARG A 40 -3.09 9.36 -7.61
C ARG A 40 -2.63 9.77 -9.00
N HIS A 41 -1.36 9.54 -9.33
CA HIS A 41 -0.85 9.81 -10.67
C HIS A 41 -1.30 8.73 -11.65
N ALA A 42 -1.22 7.46 -11.25
CA ALA A 42 -1.80 6.33 -11.97
C ALA A 42 -3.29 6.57 -12.29
N GLN A 43 -4.09 6.92 -11.28
CA GLN A 43 -5.52 7.15 -11.44
C GLN A 43 -5.84 8.26 -12.47
N LYS A 44 -5.04 9.33 -12.54
CA LYS A 44 -5.24 10.39 -13.55
C LYS A 44 -5.06 9.84 -14.95
N VAL A 45 -4.02 9.05 -15.18
CA VAL A 45 -3.76 8.42 -16.47
C VAL A 45 -4.87 7.42 -16.82
N LEU A 46 -5.29 6.61 -15.85
CA LEU A 46 -6.32 5.58 -16.06
C LEU A 46 -7.73 6.16 -16.21
N SER A 47 -8.01 7.34 -15.65
CA SER A 47 -9.34 7.97 -15.67
C SER A 47 -9.81 8.40 -17.07
N GLU A 48 -8.91 8.39 -18.06
CA GLU A 48 -9.22 8.68 -19.46
C GLU A 48 -9.81 7.47 -20.20
N THR A 49 -9.80 6.28 -19.58
CA THR A 49 -10.37 5.06 -20.16
C THR A 49 -11.90 4.99 -19.94
N LEU A 50 -12.65 4.75 -21.02
CA LEU A 50 -14.12 4.71 -20.99
C LEU A 50 -14.68 3.43 -20.37
N ASN A 51 -13.93 2.32 -20.44
CA ASN A 51 -14.33 1.01 -19.93
C ASN A 51 -13.28 0.48 -18.95
N LYS A 52 -13.70 0.27 -17.70
CA LYS A 52 -12.85 -0.30 -16.65
C LYS A 52 -12.80 -1.82 -16.77
N THR A 53 -11.64 -2.36 -17.13
CA THR A 53 -11.32 -3.78 -17.09
C THR A 53 -9.90 -3.93 -16.56
N ASP A 54 -9.60 -5.04 -15.87
CA ASP A 54 -8.25 -5.27 -15.33
C ASP A 54 -7.17 -5.30 -16.42
N ALA A 55 -7.54 -5.72 -17.65
CA ALA A 55 -6.66 -5.68 -18.81
C ALA A 55 -6.35 -4.24 -19.25
N ASN A 56 -7.39 -3.40 -19.36
CA ASN A 56 -7.22 -1.99 -19.72
C ASN A 56 -6.46 -1.21 -18.64
N ASP A 57 -6.69 -1.51 -17.37
CA ASP A 57 -5.95 -0.91 -16.24
C ASP A 57 -4.47 -1.31 -16.32
N GLY A 58 -4.18 -2.58 -16.62
CA GLY A 58 -2.82 -3.08 -16.84
C GLY A 58 -2.11 -2.39 -18.01
N ASP A 59 -2.76 -2.32 -19.18
CA ASP A 59 -2.22 -1.66 -20.37
C ASP A 59 -2.06 -0.15 -20.17
N GLY A 60 -3.03 0.49 -19.50
CA GLY A 60 -3.01 1.91 -19.15
C GLY A 60 -1.90 2.27 -18.15
N LEU A 61 -1.43 1.32 -17.34
CA LEU A 61 -0.24 1.48 -16.50
C LEU A 61 1.07 1.12 -17.23
N ALA A 62 1.03 0.20 -18.18
CA ALA A 62 2.21 -0.24 -18.91
C ALA A 62 2.79 0.87 -19.81
N GLN A 63 1.94 1.59 -20.55
CA GLN A 63 2.40 2.61 -21.49
C GLN A 63 3.16 3.78 -20.80
N PRO A 64 2.65 4.39 -19.72
CA PRO A 64 3.39 5.43 -18.99
C PRO A 64 4.64 4.88 -18.31
N ALA A 65 4.59 3.64 -17.79
CA ALA A 65 5.75 3.00 -17.18
C ALA A 65 6.87 2.74 -18.18
N GLU A 66 6.53 2.34 -19.41
CA GLU A 66 7.49 2.15 -20.50
C GLU A 66 8.14 3.48 -20.87
N ALA A 67 7.33 4.51 -21.10
CA ALA A 67 7.76 5.85 -21.51
C ALA A 67 8.42 6.68 -20.38
N GLY A 68 8.36 6.23 -19.13
CA GLY A 68 8.96 6.93 -17.99
C GLY A 68 8.08 8.06 -17.41
N PHE A 69 6.83 8.18 -17.84
CA PHE A 69 5.89 9.20 -17.38
C PHE A 69 5.15 8.77 -16.12
N TYR A 70 5.88 8.63 -15.02
CA TYR A 70 5.29 8.30 -13.72
C TYR A 70 6.06 8.97 -12.58
N LYS A 71 5.39 9.08 -11.43
CA LYS A 71 6.02 9.52 -10.19
C LYS A 71 6.31 8.31 -9.31
N THR A 72 7.60 8.05 -9.07
CA THR A 72 8.05 6.96 -8.20
C THR A 72 7.73 7.26 -6.74
N VAL A 73 7.30 6.23 -6.02
CA VAL A 73 7.19 6.26 -4.56
C VAL A 73 8.40 5.57 -3.95
N ARG A 74 9.03 6.23 -2.97
CA ARG A 74 10.12 5.63 -2.20
C ARG A 74 9.54 4.53 -1.30
N ILE A 75 10.00 3.31 -1.51
CA ILE A 75 9.61 2.16 -0.68
C ILE A 75 10.49 2.11 0.56
N GLU A 76 9.87 1.82 1.71
CA GLU A 76 10.59 1.66 2.98
C GLU A 76 11.50 0.43 2.96
N ALA A 77 12.57 0.47 3.76
CA ALA A 77 13.48 -0.66 3.90
C ALA A 77 12.79 -1.88 4.55
N PHE A 78 13.17 -3.08 4.10
CA PHE A 78 12.56 -4.35 4.52
C PHE A 78 12.64 -4.57 6.04
N ASP A 79 13.78 -4.30 6.68
CA ASP A 79 14.01 -4.59 8.11
C ASP A 79 13.02 -3.88 9.05
N SER A 80 12.53 -2.73 8.62
CA SER A 80 11.59 -1.91 9.40
C SER A 80 10.12 -2.28 9.17
N MET A 81 9.84 -3.12 8.18
CA MET A 81 8.49 -3.41 7.72
C MET A 81 7.75 -4.39 8.63
N PRO A 82 8.30 -5.56 9.03
CA PRO A 82 7.59 -6.52 9.88
C PRO A 82 7.16 -5.91 11.22
N THR A 83 8.06 -5.17 11.86
CA THR A 83 7.79 -4.52 13.15
C THR A 83 6.68 -3.48 13.01
N ARG A 84 6.72 -2.63 11.98
CA ARG A 84 5.66 -1.63 11.74
C ARG A 84 4.32 -2.28 11.41
N MET A 85 4.32 -3.36 10.63
CA MET A 85 3.12 -4.12 10.30
C MET A 85 2.47 -4.72 11.56
N LEU A 86 3.27 -5.32 12.45
CA LEU A 86 2.80 -5.86 13.72
C LEU A 86 2.20 -4.76 14.61
N VAL A 87 2.89 -3.63 14.77
CA VAL A 87 2.39 -2.49 15.56
C VAL A 87 1.07 -1.96 14.96
N ARG A 88 0.96 -1.88 13.64
CA ARG A 88 -0.27 -1.43 12.97
C ARG A 88 -1.43 -2.40 13.18
N ALA A 89 -1.18 -3.70 13.04
CA ALA A 89 -2.18 -4.74 13.28
C ALA A 89 -2.67 -4.73 14.73
N HIS A 90 -1.75 -4.63 15.69
CA HIS A 90 -2.07 -4.52 17.11
C HIS A 90 -2.95 -3.29 17.40
N ASN A 91 -2.57 -2.12 16.89
CA ASN A 91 -3.35 -0.89 17.08
C ASN A 91 -4.74 -0.97 16.44
N GLN A 92 -4.86 -1.63 15.29
CA GLN A 92 -6.14 -1.84 14.62
C GLN A 92 -7.06 -2.75 15.43
N LEU A 93 -6.52 -3.84 16.01
CA LEU A 93 -7.28 -4.73 16.90
C LEU A 93 -7.74 -4.00 18.17
N LEU A 94 -6.86 -3.20 18.79
CA LEU A 94 -7.24 -2.38 19.94
C LEU A 94 -8.35 -1.40 19.58
N SER A 95 -8.21 -0.67 18.47
CA SER A 95 -9.24 0.27 18.01
C SER A 95 -10.60 -0.43 17.81
N LEU A 96 -10.60 -1.63 17.23
CA LEU A 96 -11.82 -2.41 17.06
C LEU A 96 -12.40 -2.85 18.41
N SER A 97 -11.57 -3.32 19.34
CA SER A 97 -12.04 -3.68 20.69
C SER A 97 -12.65 -2.48 21.44
N PHE A 98 -12.08 -1.29 21.30
CA PHE A 98 -12.61 -0.06 21.91
C PHE A 98 -13.86 0.46 21.21
N GLN A 99 -14.03 0.24 19.90
CA GLN A 99 -15.25 0.64 19.18
C GLN A 99 -16.42 -0.31 19.46
N MET A 100 -16.14 -1.58 19.74
CA MET A 100 -17.14 -2.60 20.07
C MET A 100 -17.47 -2.63 21.57
N GLY A 101 -16.53 -2.23 22.44
CA GLY A 101 -16.70 -2.16 23.89
C GLY A 101 -17.68 -1.14 24.49
N PRO A 102 -18.05 0.01 23.88
CA PRO A 102 -18.89 1.01 24.54
C PRO A 102 -20.38 0.65 24.54
N PHE A 103 -20.79 -0.36 23.79
CA PHE A 103 -22.19 -0.77 23.71
C PHE A 103 -22.62 -1.71 24.84
N ALA A 104 -21.68 -2.22 25.65
CA ALA A 104 -21.96 -3.23 26.66
C ALA A 104 -22.14 -2.66 28.08
N GLU A 105 -21.56 -1.52 28.42
CA GLU A 105 -21.53 -1.01 29.79
C GLU A 105 -21.64 0.51 29.76
N GLY A 106 -22.67 1.07 30.40
CA GLY A 106 -22.95 2.51 30.47
C GLY A 106 -21.93 3.32 31.29
N GLY A 107 -20.64 3.20 31.00
CA GLY A 107 -19.55 3.94 31.61
C GLY A 107 -18.87 4.87 30.60
N GLU A 108 -18.80 6.17 30.93
CA GLU A 108 -18.13 7.19 30.12
C GLU A 108 -16.72 6.77 29.69
N ILE A 109 -16.49 6.77 28.37
CA ILE A 109 -15.14 6.70 27.79
C ILE A 109 -14.57 8.12 27.78
N PRO A 110 -13.45 8.40 28.46
CA PRO A 110 -12.84 9.71 28.35
C PRO A 110 -12.34 9.93 26.92
N PRO A 111 -12.59 11.09 26.30
CA PRO A 111 -12.26 11.33 24.91
C PRO A 111 -10.74 11.22 24.69
N LEU A 112 -10.37 10.59 23.56
CA LEU A 112 -9.00 10.30 23.08
C LEU A 112 -8.02 11.49 23.18
N ALA A 113 -8.51 12.72 23.28
CA ALA A 113 -7.71 13.93 23.53
C ALA A 113 -6.89 13.89 24.84
N ARG A 114 -7.23 13.01 25.80
CA ARG A 114 -6.54 12.96 27.11
C ARG A 114 -5.24 12.14 27.11
N LEU A 115 -5.10 11.15 26.23
CA LEU A 115 -3.90 10.29 26.16
C LEU A 115 -2.71 11.00 25.46
N ASP A 116 -2.98 11.91 24.51
CA ASP A 116 -1.95 12.70 23.83
C ASP A 116 -1.25 13.73 24.73
N ARG A 117 -1.82 14.03 25.91
CA ARG A 117 -1.23 14.94 26.91
C ARG A 117 -0.29 14.23 27.86
N MET A 118 -0.43 12.91 28.05
CA MET A 118 0.37 12.12 28.99
C MET A 118 1.64 11.54 28.37
N ARG A 119 1.75 11.58 27.04
CA ARG A 119 2.93 11.13 26.29
C ARG A 119 3.94 12.26 26.00
N ARG A 120 3.65 13.49 26.46
CA ARG A 120 4.46 14.72 26.27
C ARG A 120 4.84 15.39 27.60
N SER A 121 4.97 14.60 28.67
CA SER A 121 5.50 15.02 29.97
C SER A 121 6.64 14.12 30.40
#